data_AF-A0A1C0T2C9-F1
#
_entry.id   AF-A0A1C0T2C9-F1
#
_cell.length_a   1.000
_cell.length_b   1.000
_cell.length_c   1.000
_cell.angle_alpha   90.00
_cell.angle_beta   90.00
_cell.angle_gamma   90.00
#
_symmetry.space_group_name_H-M   'P 1'
#
loop_
_entity.id
_entity.type
_entity.pdbx_description
1 polymer ?
#
loop_
_entity_poly.entity_id
_entity_poly.type
_entity_poly.pdbx_seq_one_letter_code
_entity_poly.pdbx_strand_id
1 'polypeptide(L)'
;MVLGTTGFLVTGPSGIGKSRLALACISAARQMGHFAALVADDRVELCLAQDRIIARCPASIEGLIEIRGAGIARLETVPAAVMDWAILPVGAPFDPRLPPENEELPLPVGGRLPIVRVPIENGVHMLAALRALLPEKLGF
;
A
#
# COMPACT_ATOMS: atom_id res chain seq x y z
N MET A 1 4.39 0.81 -1.08
CA MET A 1 5.17 0.29 0.06
C MET A 1 5.59 -1.14 -0.21
N VAL A 2 6.52 -1.67 0.58
CA VAL A 2 6.92 -3.09 0.57
C VAL A 2 6.69 -3.66 1.96
N LEU A 3 6.10 -4.86 2.03
CA LEU A 3 5.96 -5.66 3.25
C LEU A 3 6.55 -7.06 2.97
N GLY A 4 7.60 -7.44 3.70
CA GLY A 4 8.44 -8.58 3.37
C GLY A 4 9.02 -8.43 1.97
N THR A 5 8.65 -9.32 1.05
CA THR A 5 9.06 -9.27 -0.35
C THR A 5 7.97 -8.78 -1.29
N THR A 6 6.79 -8.42 -0.77
CA THR A 6 5.60 -8.12 -1.57
C THR A 6 5.39 -6.61 -1.66
N GLY A 7 5.23 -6.10 -2.88
CA GLY A 7 4.96 -4.69 -3.13
C GLY A 7 3.47 -4.37 -3.18
N PHE A 8 3.09 -3.27 -2.52
CA PHE A 8 1.71 -2.79 -2.44
C PHE A 8 1.60 -1.33 -2.88
N LEU A 9 0.71 -1.07 -3.84
CA LEU A 9 0.28 0.27 -4.24
C LEU A 9 -1.02 0.62 -3.49
N VAL A 10 -0.98 1.57 -2.56
CA VAL A 10 -2.20 2.02 -1.87
C VAL A 10 -2.92 3.04 -2.73
N THR A 11 -4.17 2.77 -3.10
CA THR A 11 -4.99 3.57 -4.02
C THR A 11 -6.29 4.06 -3.35
N GLY A 12 -7.05 4.90 -4.03
CA GLY A 12 -8.33 5.45 -3.57
C GLY A 12 -8.32 6.97 -3.39
N PRO A 13 -9.49 7.57 -3.09
CA PRO A 13 -9.67 9.02 -3.05
C PRO A 13 -8.77 9.71 -2.00
N SER A 14 -8.53 11.01 -2.20
CA SER A 14 -7.81 11.81 -1.19
C SER A 14 -8.56 11.80 0.15
N GLY A 15 -7.83 11.76 1.26
CA GLY A 15 -8.42 11.73 2.60
C GLY A 15 -8.90 10.36 3.10
N ILE A 16 -8.96 9.31 2.25
CA ILE A 16 -9.38 7.96 2.68
C ILE A 16 -8.36 7.23 3.58
N GLY A 17 -7.28 7.89 4.02
CA GLY A 17 -6.32 7.27 4.93
C GLY A 17 -5.25 6.39 4.29
N LYS A 18 -4.90 6.59 3.01
CA LYS A 18 -3.82 5.84 2.32
C LYS A 18 -2.49 5.86 3.08
N SER A 19 -1.99 7.05 3.42
CA SER A 19 -0.72 7.23 4.12
C SER A 19 -0.79 6.68 5.56
N ARG A 20 -1.95 6.81 6.22
CA ARG A 20 -2.19 6.17 7.54
C ARG A 20 -2.08 4.65 7.45
N LEU A 21 -2.70 4.03 6.44
CA LEU A 21 -2.63 2.58 6.23
C LEU A 21 -1.20 2.14 5.95
N ALA A 22 -0.50 2.82 5.03
CA ALA A 22 0.88 2.48 4.69
C ALA A 22 1.80 2.55 5.93
N LEU A 23 1.72 3.64 6.69
CA LEU A 23 2.50 3.83 7.91
C LEU A 23 2.18 2.76 8.97
N ALA A 24 0.90 2.45 9.18
CA ALA A 24 0.47 1.44 10.14
C ALA A 24 1.01 0.05 9.80
N CYS A 25 0.91 -0.36 8.53
CA CYS A 25 1.41 -1.66 8.07
C CYS A 25 2.94 -1.75 8.15
N ILE A 26 3.67 -0.71 7.71
CA ILE A 26 5.13 -0.68 7.78
C ILE A 26 5.60 -0.76 9.23
N SER A 27 5.01 0.05 10.11
CA SER A 27 5.37 0.08 11.53
C SER A 27 5.13 -1.27 12.20
N ALA A 28 3.95 -1.86 11.99
CA ALA A 28 3.61 -3.16 12.57
C ALA A 28 4.53 -4.28 12.06
N ALA A 29 4.83 -4.33 10.75
CA ALA A 29 5.71 -5.35 10.18
C ALA A 29 7.14 -5.25 10.75
N ARG A 30 7.66 -4.02 10.90
CA ARG A 30 8.97 -3.78 11.51
C ARG A 30 9.02 -4.16 12.98
N GLN A 31 7.97 -3.85 13.75
CA GLN A 31 7.87 -4.23 15.16
C GLN A 31 7.88 -5.75 15.35
N MET A 32 7.37 -6.50 14.37
CA MET A 32 7.42 -7.95 14.33
C MET A 32 8.77 -8.51 13.82
N GLY A 33 9.73 -7.66 13.47
CA GLY A 33 11.06 -8.07 13.00
C GLY A 33 11.14 -8.35 11.50
N HIS A 34 10.12 -7.97 10.72
CA HIS A 34 10.10 -8.20 9.28
C HIS A 34 10.49 -6.96 8.49
N PHE A 35 11.07 -7.19 7.32
CA PHE A 35 11.36 -6.11 6.40
C PHE A 35 10.07 -5.42 5.96
N ALA A 36 10.04 -4.09 6.04
CA ALA A 36 9.01 -3.28 5.42
C ALA A 36 9.58 -1.91 5.13
N ALA A 37 9.21 -1.31 4.01
CA ALA A 37 9.74 -0.02 3.60
C ALA A 37 8.70 0.79 2.84
N LEU A 38 8.80 2.12 2.95
CA LEU A 38 8.10 3.01 2.04
C LEU A 38 8.82 2.98 0.68
N VAL A 39 8.06 3.13 -0.41
CA VAL A 39 8.66 3.41 -1.72
C VAL A 39 8.52 4.91 -1.96
N ALA A 40 7.28 5.38 -1.99
CA ALA A 40 6.91 6.78 -2.09
C ALA A 40 5.59 7.03 -1.36
N ASP A 41 5.33 8.29 -1.02
CA ASP A 41 4.05 8.81 -0.54
C ASP A 41 3.63 10.00 -1.42
N ASP A 42 2.32 10.33 -1.44
CA ASP A 42 1.67 11.37 -2.28
C ASP A 42 1.86 11.23 -3.81
N ARG A 43 3.11 11.28 -4.31
CA ARG A 43 3.45 11.11 -5.73
C ARG A 43 4.28 9.86 -5.94
N VAL A 44 3.84 9.02 -6.88
CA VAL A 44 4.51 7.76 -7.23
C VAL A 44 4.78 7.75 -8.73
N GLU A 45 6.02 7.51 -9.11
CA GLU A 45 6.39 7.28 -10.51
C GLU A 45 6.22 5.79 -10.82
N LEU A 46 5.31 5.49 -11.75
CA LEU A 46 5.07 4.12 -12.20
C LEU A 46 5.75 3.89 -13.55
N CYS A 47 6.25 2.68 -13.77
CA CYS A 47 6.61 2.20 -15.09
C CYS A 47 6.22 0.73 -15.26
N LEU A 48 5.81 0.36 -16.47
CA LEU A 48 5.60 -1.02 -16.87
C LEU A 48 6.88 -1.55 -17.53
N ALA A 49 7.45 -2.61 -16.98
CA ALA A 49 8.64 -3.27 -17.52
C ALA A 49 8.49 -4.79 -17.43
N GLN A 50 8.59 -5.49 -18.56
CA GLN A 50 8.46 -6.96 -18.63
C GLN A 50 7.20 -7.48 -17.89
N ASP A 51 6.05 -6.86 -18.16
CA ASP A 51 4.76 -7.17 -17.50
C ASP A 51 4.72 -6.99 -15.98
N ARG A 52 5.71 -6.30 -15.40
CA ARG A 52 5.78 -5.97 -13.98
C ARG A 52 5.61 -4.46 -13.80
N ILE A 53 4.81 -4.08 -12.81
CA ILE A 53 4.62 -2.69 -12.40
C ILE A 53 5.72 -2.33 -11.42
N ILE A 54 6.53 -1.32 -11.74
CA ILE A 54 7.58 -0.83 -10.84
C ILE A 54 7.17 0.56 -10.36
N ALA A 55 7.23 0.77 -9.04
CA ALA A 55 7.03 2.07 -8.41
C ALA A 55 8.37 2.65 -7.96
N ARG A 56 8.53 3.97 -8.12
CA ARG A 56 9.65 4.77 -7.64
C ARG A 56 9.17 6.03 -6.94
N CYS A 57 10.04 6.61 -6.12
CA CYS A 57 9.85 7.92 -5.53
C CYS A 57 10.50 9.00 -6.39
N PRO A 58 9.81 10.11 -6.69
CA PRO A 58 10.47 11.30 -7.20
C PRO A 58 11.52 11.78 -6.19
N ALA A 59 12.71 12.14 -6.67
CA ALA A 59 13.84 12.54 -5.81
C ALA A 59 13.52 13.73 -4.87
N SER A 60 12.57 14.60 -5.25
CA SER A 60 12.17 15.77 -4.47
C SER A 60 11.41 15.44 -3.18
N ILE A 61 10.87 14.21 -3.05
CA ILE A 61 10.06 13.79 -1.90
C ILE A 61 10.56 12.46 -1.30
N GLU A 62 11.79 12.06 -1.62
CA GLU A 62 12.36 10.81 -1.12
C GLU A 62 12.47 10.79 0.41
N GLY A 63 12.05 9.67 1.01
CA GLY A 63 12.06 9.49 2.45
C GLY A 63 11.02 10.33 3.21
N LEU A 64 10.12 11.03 2.52
CA LEU A 64 9.08 11.85 3.13
C LEU A 64 7.74 11.12 3.15
N ILE A 65 6.97 11.35 4.21
CA ILE A 65 5.58 10.91 4.35
C ILE A 65 4.74 12.02 4.97
N GLU A 66 3.55 12.28 4.44
CA GLU A 66 2.59 13.22 5.01
C GLU A 66 1.78 12.52 6.12
N ILE A 67 1.90 13.04 7.35
CA ILE A 67 1.02 12.69 8.46
C ILE A 67 -0.05 13.79 8.55
N ARG A 68 -1.24 13.51 8.02
CA ARG A 68 -2.34 14.48 7.99
C ARG A 68 -2.66 15.03 9.38
N GLY A 69 -2.73 16.35 9.48
CA GLY A 69 -2.95 17.07 10.73
C GLY A 69 -1.71 17.24 11.61
N ALA A 70 -0.58 16.60 11.29
CA ALA A 70 0.67 16.69 12.03
C ALA A 70 1.85 17.26 11.20
N GLY A 71 1.84 17.10 9.88
CA GLY A 71 2.86 17.63 8.98
C GLY A 71 3.66 16.54 8.26
N ILE A 72 4.85 16.90 7.76
CA ILE A 72 5.73 16.00 7.00
C ILE A 72 6.72 15.33 7.95
N ALA A 73 6.86 14.01 7.84
CA ALA A 73 7.79 13.19 8.61
C ALA A 73 8.77 12.44 7.70
N ARG A 74 9.78 11.82 8.31
CA ARG A 74 10.74 10.95 7.62
C ARG A 74 10.46 9.48 7.91
N LEU A 75 10.56 8.65 6.87
CA LEU A 75 10.47 7.20 6.97
C LEU A 75 11.53 6.57 6.06
N GLU A 76 12.11 5.47 6.50
CA GLU A 76 13.05 4.71 5.69
C GLU A 76 12.35 4.17 4.43
N THR A 77 13.05 4.33 3.30
CA THR A 77 12.52 4.03 1.97
C THR A 77 13.43 3.06 1.22
N VAL A 78 12.85 2.42 0.20
CA VAL A 78 13.59 1.79 -0.89
C VAL A 78 13.40 2.61 -2.17
N PRO A 79 14.41 2.73 -3.03
CA PRO A 79 14.35 3.61 -4.20
C PRO A 79 13.34 3.15 -5.25
N ALA A 80 13.11 1.83 -5.33
CA ALA A 80 12.15 1.23 -6.24
C ALA A 80 11.66 -0.11 -5.69
N ALA A 81 10.45 -0.51 -6.09
CA ALA A 81 9.96 -1.86 -5.86
C ALA A 81 8.96 -2.27 -6.95
N VAL A 82 8.87 -3.58 -7.18
CA VAL A 82 7.80 -4.15 -8.00
C VAL A 82 6.51 -4.18 -7.18
N MET A 83 5.41 -3.70 -7.75
CA MET A 83 4.09 -3.72 -7.15
C MET A 83 3.36 -5.00 -7.59
N ASP A 84 2.92 -5.78 -6.62
CA ASP A 84 2.20 -7.03 -6.85
C ASP A 84 0.69 -6.87 -6.61
N TRP A 85 0.30 -5.96 -5.71
CA TRP A 85 -1.09 -5.73 -5.32
C TRP A 85 -1.41 -4.24 -5.23
N ALA A 86 -2.67 -3.90 -5.49
CA ALA A 86 -3.25 -2.63 -5.10
C ALA A 86 -4.03 -2.82 -3.79
N ILE A 87 -3.81 -1.93 -2.81
CA ILE A 87 -4.63 -1.88 -1.60
C ILE A 87 -5.67 -0.76 -1.77
N LEU A 88 -6.95 -1.11 -1.61
CA LEU A 88 -8.03 -0.14 -1.52
C LEU A 88 -8.50 -0.04 -0.05
N PRO A 89 -8.21 1.07 0.66
CA PRO A 89 -8.81 1.32 1.97
C PRO A 89 -10.34 1.39 1.82
N VAL A 90 -11.07 0.69 2.68
CA VAL A 90 -12.54 0.71 2.70
C VAL A 90 -13.07 1.05 4.08
N GLY A 91 -14.21 1.74 4.09
CA GLY A 91 -14.93 2.12 5.30
C GLY A 91 -16.43 1.86 5.16
N ALA A 92 -17.13 1.78 6.28
CA ALA A 92 -18.59 1.67 6.29
C ALA A 92 -19.29 2.86 5.58
N PRO A 93 -20.43 2.62 4.88
CA PRO A 93 -21.02 1.31 4.63
C PRO A 93 -20.22 0.50 3.60
N PHE A 94 -20.03 -0.80 3.85
CA PHE A 94 -19.34 -1.70 2.93
C PHE A 94 -20.28 -2.11 1.80
N ASP A 95 -20.18 -1.41 0.68
CA ASP A 95 -21.00 -1.67 -0.51
C ASP A 95 -20.11 -1.89 -1.75
N PRO A 96 -20.12 -3.07 -2.38
CA PRO A 96 -20.75 -4.32 -1.92
C PRO A 96 -20.08 -4.88 -0.66
N ARG A 97 -20.82 -5.71 0.11
CA ARG A 97 -20.31 -6.37 1.33
C ARG A 97 -19.10 -7.26 1.07
N LEU A 98 -19.09 -7.94 -0.08
CA LEU A 98 -17.97 -8.74 -0.55
C LEU A 98 -17.35 -8.06 -1.77
N PRO A 99 -16.01 -8.08 -1.93
CA PRO A 99 -15.38 -7.55 -3.13
C PRO A 99 -15.88 -8.30 -4.38
N PRO A 100 -15.92 -7.63 -5.54
CA PRO A 100 -16.12 -8.30 -6.83
C PRO A 100 -15.08 -9.40 -7.05
N GLU A 101 -15.47 -10.45 -7.77
CA GLU A 101 -14.51 -11.47 -8.22
C GLU A 101 -13.48 -10.83 -9.16
N ASN A 102 -12.20 -11.15 -8.96
CA ASN A 102 -11.08 -10.65 -9.76
C ASN A 102 -11.07 -9.12 -9.90
N GLU A 103 -11.30 -8.41 -8.80
CA GLU A 103 -11.21 -6.95 -8.79
C GLU A 103 -9.77 -6.50 -9.12
N GLU A 104 -9.61 -5.69 -10.16
CA GLU A 104 -8.31 -5.23 -10.66
C GLU A 104 -8.27 -3.70 -10.78
N LEU A 105 -7.10 -3.11 -10.50
CA LEU A 105 -6.79 -1.71 -10.72
C LEU A 105 -6.04 -1.56 -12.05
N PRO A 106 -6.65 -0.99 -13.11
CA PRO A 106 -5.90 -0.59 -14.30
C PRO A 106 -4.99 0.59 -13.97
N LEU A 107 -3.79 0.61 -14.56
CA LEU A 107 -2.80 1.66 -14.30
C LEU A 107 -2.56 2.55 -15.54
N PRO A 108 -2.24 3.85 -15.33
CA PRO A 108 -2.00 4.78 -16.45
C PRO A 108 -0.84 4.37 -17.37
N VAL A 109 0.11 3.60 -16.85
CA VAL A 109 1.30 3.12 -17.57
C VAL A 109 1.04 1.82 -18.34
N GLY A 110 -0.22 1.37 -18.37
CA GLY A 110 -0.59 0.03 -18.81
C GLY A 110 -0.43 -1.01 -17.70
N GLY A 111 -0.92 -2.21 -17.97
CA GLY A 111 -0.99 -3.28 -16.97
C GLY A 111 -2.07 -3.04 -15.91
N ARG A 112 -2.09 -3.94 -14.94
CA ARG A 112 -3.10 -3.99 -13.89
C ARG A 112 -2.57 -4.67 -12.63
N LEU A 113 -3.15 -4.33 -11.49
CA LEU A 113 -2.85 -4.98 -10.21
C LEU A 113 -4.13 -5.57 -9.62
N PRO A 114 -4.09 -6.79 -9.06
CA PRO A 114 -5.22 -7.29 -8.28
C PRO A 114 -5.43 -6.40 -7.04
N ILE A 115 -6.70 -6.15 -6.72
CA ILE A 115 -7.10 -5.32 -5.58
C ILE A 115 -7.33 -6.19 -4.34
N VAL A 116 -6.81 -5.74 -3.21
CA VAL A 116 -7.21 -6.19 -1.89
C VAL A 116 -7.84 -5.01 -1.13
N ARG A 117 -9.08 -5.20 -0.67
CA ARG A 117 -9.79 -4.19 0.12
C ARG A 117 -9.42 -4.35 1.60
N VAL A 118 -8.96 -3.28 2.24
CA VAL A 118 -8.54 -3.31 3.66
C VAL A 118 -9.41 -2.35 4.47
N PRO A 119 -10.15 -2.85 5.48
CA PRO A 119 -10.94 -2.01 6.38
C PRO A 119 -10.05 -1.05 7.19
N ILE A 120 -10.48 0.20 7.35
CA ILE A 120 -9.72 1.25 8.07
C ILE A 120 -10.50 1.87 9.25
N GLU A 121 -11.55 1.20 9.70
CA GLU A 121 -12.27 1.57 10.91
C GLU A 121 -11.36 1.58 12.14
N ASN A 122 -11.77 2.35 13.15
CA ASN A 122 -11.07 2.41 14.42
C ASN A 122 -11.02 1.01 15.07
N GLY A 123 -9.84 0.62 15.55
CA GLY A 123 -9.59 -0.69 16.17
C GLY A 123 -9.18 -1.79 15.20
N VAL A 124 -9.23 -1.57 13.87
CA VAL A 124 -8.77 -2.56 12.91
C VAL A 124 -7.23 -2.60 12.85
N HIS A 125 -6.67 -3.80 13.03
CA HIS A 125 -5.26 -4.07 12.78
C HIS A 125 -5.03 -4.33 11.29
N MET A 126 -4.74 -3.27 10.53
CA MET A 126 -4.67 -3.30 9.07
C MET A 126 -3.68 -4.35 8.52
N LEU A 127 -2.50 -4.50 9.14
CA LEU A 127 -1.54 -5.54 8.74
C LEU A 127 -2.08 -6.95 8.99
N ALA A 128 -2.78 -7.17 10.12
CA ALA A 128 -3.36 -8.47 10.44
C ALA A 128 -4.48 -8.83 9.45
N ALA A 129 -5.34 -7.87 9.09
CA ALA A 129 -6.35 -8.05 8.06
C ALA A 129 -5.71 -8.40 6.71
N LEU A 130 -4.66 -7.67 6.30
CA LEU A 130 -3.95 -7.92 5.05
C LEU A 130 -3.28 -9.31 5.04
N ARG A 131 -2.68 -9.75 6.16
CA ARG A 131 -2.11 -11.11 6.31
C ARG A 131 -3.17 -12.19 6.21
N ALA A 132 -4.34 -11.99 6.80
CA ALA A 132 -5.45 -12.94 6.72
C ALA A 132 -6.02 -13.05 5.30
N LEU A 133 -6.03 -11.94 4.55
CA LEU A 133 -6.50 -11.90 3.15
C LEU A 133 -5.46 -12.47 2.17
N LEU A 134 -4.16 -12.34 2.48
CA LEU A 134 -3.05 -12.73 1.60
C LEU A 134 -2.00 -13.60 2.34
N PRO A 135 -2.38 -14.76 2.92
CA PRO A 135 -1.49 -15.55 3.78
C PRO A 135 -0.24 -16.04 3.04
N GLU A 136 -0.37 -16.45 1.78
CA GLU A 136 0.73 -16.93 0.94
C GLU A 136 1.78 -15.84 0.60
N LYS A 137 1.41 -14.56 0.73
CA LYS A 137 2.27 -13.41 0.36
C LYS A 137 2.86 -12.69 1.58
N LEU A 138 2.24 -12.87 2.74
CA LEU A 138 2.61 -12.22 4.01
C LEU A 138 2.69 -13.25 5.16
N GLY A 139 3.16 -14.46 4.85
CA GLY A 139 3.27 -15.58 5.79
C GLY A 139 4.44 -15.49 6.76
N PHE A 140 5.11 -14.34 6.82
CA PHE A 140 6.09 -14.03 7.86
C PHE A 140 5.39 -13.62 9.15
#